data_AF-A0A6N7GJU7-F1
#
_entry.id   AF-A0A6N7GJU7-F1
#
_cell.length_a   1.000
_cell.length_b   1.000
_cell.length_c   1.000
_cell.angle_alpha   90.00
_cell.angle_beta   90.00
_cell.angle_gamma   90.00
#
_symmetry.space_group_name_H-M   'P 1'
#
loop_
_entity.id
_entity.type
_entity.pdbx_description
1 polymer ?
#
loop_
_entity_poly.entity_id
_entity_poly.type
_entity_poly.pdbx_seq_one_letter_code
_entity_poly.pdbx_strand_id
1 'polypeptide(L)'
;MADPSAEERRRLASQGRALPGRDGGPGRFPIRNRDDLDRAIQAVGRVRPNTEQARAKVRRFIIRRARELGLASMIPDSWASDGSLKG
;
A
#
# COMPACT_ATOMS: atom_id res chain seq x y z
N MET A 1 9.52 11.88 -2.41
CA MET A 1 9.88 11.81 -0.98
C MET A 1 10.98 10.77 -0.81
N ALA A 2 11.89 10.95 0.14
CA ALA A 2 12.91 9.95 0.43
C ALA A 2 12.28 8.68 1.02
N ASP A 3 12.90 7.53 0.72
CA ASP A 3 12.49 6.24 1.27
C ASP A 3 12.75 6.21 2.79
N PRO A 4 11.76 5.82 3.62
CA PRO A 4 11.95 5.80 5.07
C PRO A 4 12.88 4.67 5.52
N SER A 5 13.69 4.96 6.54
CA SER A 5 14.55 3.98 7.23
C SER A 5 13.76 2.79 7.77
N ALA A 6 14.44 1.67 8.06
CA ALA A 6 13.79 0.45 8.56
C ALA A 6 12.99 0.69 9.86
N GLU A 7 13.52 1.47 10.79
CA GLU A 7 12.81 1.83 12.03
C GLU A 7 11.58 2.69 11.77
N GLU A 8 11.70 3.67 10.88
CA GLU A 8 10.58 4.54 10.51
C GLU A 8 9.46 3.74 9.83
N ARG A 9 9.82 2.78 8.98
CA ARG A 9 8.86 1.84 8.40
C ARG A 9 8.13 1.02 9.46
N ARG A 10 8.80 0.60 10.54
CA ARG A 10 8.14 -0.09 11.67
C ARG A 10 7.14 0.83 12.37
N ARG A 11 7.55 2.07 12.67
CA ARG A 11 6.66 3.08 13.29
C ARG A 11 5.43 3.36 12.42
N LEU A 12 5.64 3.57 11.12
CA LEU A 12 4.55 3.78 10.17
C LEU A 12 3.61 2.58 10.08
N ALA A 13 4.12 1.35 10.18
CA ALA A 13 3.28 0.15 10.24
C ALA A 13 2.43 0.11 11.52
N SER A 14 3.02 0.41 12.67
CA SER A 14 2.28 0.50 13.95
C SER A 14 1.21 1.60 13.93
N GLN A 15 1.44 2.67 13.18
CA GLN A 15 0.46 3.75 12.98
C GLN A 15 -0.58 3.45 11.88
N GLY A 16 -0.52 2.29 11.23
CA GLY A 16 -1.41 1.94 10.12
C GLY A 16 -1.15 2.72 8.82
N ARG A 17 -0.03 3.45 8.75
CA ARG A 17 0.43 4.23 7.58
C ARG A 17 1.35 3.44 6.65
N ALA A 18 1.73 2.23 7.05
CA ALA A 18 2.38 1.22 6.23
C ALA A 18 1.74 -0.16 6.51
N LEU A 19 1.87 -1.10 5.58
CA LEU A 19 1.57 -2.50 5.87
C LEU A 19 2.59 -3.08 6.85
N PRO A 20 2.20 -3.99 7.75
CA PRO A 20 3.15 -4.73 8.58
C PRO A 20 4.18 -5.48 7.72
N GLY A 21 5.42 -5.54 8.22
CA GLY A 21 6.47 -6.35 7.65
C GLY A 21 6.16 -7.85 7.72
N ARG A 22 6.97 -8.65 7.04
CA ARG A 22 6.84 -10.12 7.11
C ARG A 22 7.70 -10.58 8.28
N ASP A 23 7.22 -11.52 9.08
CA ASP A 23 8.01 -12.14 10.16
C ASP A 23 8.65 -11.10 11.11
N GLY A 24 7.92 -10.03 11.47
CA GLY A 24 8.43 -8.95 12.33
C GLY A 24 9.38 -7.94 11.65
N GLY A 25 9.56 -8.05 10.33
CA GLY A 25 10.36 -7.12 9.53
C GLY A 25 9.80 -5.68 9.47
N PRO A 26 10.51 -4.75 8.81
CA PRO A 26 10.05 -3.37 8.65
C PRO A 26 8.73 -3.29 7.86
N GLY A 27 7.94 -2.25 8.13
CA GLY A 27 6.73 -1.96 7.39
C GLY A 27 6.97 -1.86 5.88
N ARG A 28 5.97 -2.28 5.10
CA ARG A 28 5.97 -2.24 3.63
C ARG A 28 4.95 -1.24 3.14
N PHE A 29 5.14 -0.70 1.93
CA PHE A 29 4.22 0.28 1.35
C PHE A 29 3.92 1.44 2.31
N PRO A 30 4.94 2.19 2.78
CA PRO A 30 4.68 3.41 3.53
C PRO A 30 3.93 4.42 2.64
N ILE A 31 2.76 4.90 3.09
CA ILE A 31 1.93 5.86 2.35
C ILE A 31 1.64 7.06 3.24
N ARG A 32 2.55 8.05 3.19
CA ARG A 32 2.47 9.27 4.00
C ARG A 32 1.78 10.41 3.26
N ASN A 33 1.83 10.42 1.93
CA ASN A 33 1.34 11.48 1.07
C ASN A 33 1.02 10.95 -0.36
N ARG A 34 0.72 11.88 -1.27
CA ARG A 34 0.39 11.62 -2.67
C ARG A 34 1.48 10.87 -3.46
N ASP A 35 2.73 11.26 -3.27
CA ASP A 35 3.87 10.73 -4.01
C ASP A 35 4.23 9.31 -3.53
N ASP A 36 4.07 9.02 -2.24
CA ASP A 36 4.13 7.65 -1.73
C ASP A 36 2.96 6.78 -2.26
N LEU A 37 1.75 7.36 -2.35
CA LEU A 37 0.56 6.66 -2.85
C LEU A 37 0.75 6.23 -4.32
N ASP A 38 1.23 7.12 -5.17
CA ASP A 38 1.53 6.83 -6.57
C ASP A 38 2.53 5.67 -6.72
N ARG A 39 3.66 5.73 -5.99
CA ARG A 39 4.63 4.63 -5.98
C ARG A 39 4.03 3.32 -5.48
N ALA A 40 3.18 3.37 -4.46
CA ALA A 40 2.53 2.19 -3.92
C ALA A 40 1.62 1.53 -4.98
N ILE A 41 0.84 2.32 -5.73
CA ILE A 41 -0.02 1.84 -6.82
C ILE A 41 0.80 1.11 -7.87
N GLN A 42 1.90 1.71 -8.34
CA GLN A 42 2.80 1.11 -9.33
C GLN A 42 3.51 -0.15 -8.81
N ALA A 43 3.83 -0.19 -7.51
CA ALA A 43 4.54 -1.31 -6.89
C ALA A 43 3.67 -2.55 -6.66
N VAL A 44 2.33 -2.45 -6.71
CA VAL A 44 1.42 -3.60 -6.50
C VAL A 44 1.73 -4.78 -7.41
N GLY A 45 2.01 -4.53 -8.70
CA GLY A 45 2.31 -5.60 -9.66
C GLY A 45 3.59 -6.38 -9.32
N ARG A 46 4.46 -5.82 -8.47
CA ARG A 46 5.73 -6.41 -8.06
C ARG A 46 5.66 -7.12 -6.69
N VAL A 47 4.48 -7.16 -6.06
CA VAL A 47 4.28 -7.82 -4.75
C VAL A 47 4.70 -9.29 -4.80
N ARG A 48 5.27 -9.75 -3.67
CA ARG A 48 5.63 -11.15 -3.45
C ARG A 48 4.94 -11.71 -2.19
N PRO A 49 4.44 -12.96 -2.22
CA PRO A 49 4.43 -13.89 -3.36
C PRO A 49 3.57 -13.35 -4.52
N ASN A 50 3.83 -13.79 -5.75
CA ASN A 50 3.18 -13.27 -6.96
C ASN A 50 1.75 -13.82 -7.13
N THR A 51 0.96 -13.80 -6.06
CA THR A 51 -0.41 -14.31 -6.01
C THR A 51 -1.40 -13.15 -6.01
N GLU A 52 -2.57 -13.39 -6.60
CA GLU A 52 -3.62 -12.38 -6.64
C GLU A 52 -4.11 -12.00 -5.24
N GLN A 53 -4.13 -12.97 -4.31
CA GLN A 53 -4.45 -12.71 -2.91
C GLN A 53 -3.45 -11.75 -2.25
N ALA A 54 -2.15 -11.86 -2.55
CA ALA A 54 -1.15 -10.96 -2.01
C ALA A 54 -1.30 -9.55 -2.59
N ARG A 55 -1.52 -9.44 -3.90
CA ARG A 55 -1.80 -8.16 -4.56
C ARG A 55 -3.08 -7.51 -4.05
N ALA A 56 -4.16 -8.28 -3.89
CA ALA A 56 -5.44 -7.79 -3.39
C ALA A 56 -5.33 -7.22 -1.97
N LYS A 57 -4.60 -7.89 -1.08
CA LYS A 57 -4.31 -7.36 0.27
C LYS A 57 -3.61 -6.00 0.21
N VAL A 58 -2.65 -5.82 -0.69
CA VAL A 58 -1.94 -4.55 -0.86
C VAL A 58 -2.85 -3.48 -1.49
N ARG A 59 -3.62 -3.82 -2.52
CA ARG A 59 -4.60 -2.90 -3.14
C ARG A 59 -5.60 -2.39 -2.12
N ARG A 60 -6.18 -3.27 -1.30
CA ARG A 60 -7.11 -2.89 -0.22
C ARG A 60 -6.49 -1.89 0.76
N PHE A 61 -5.22 -2.08 1.13
CA PHE A 61 -4.50 -1.14 1.98
C PHE A 61 -4.27 0.21 1.29
N ILE A 62 -3.86 0.21 0.03
CA ILE A 62 -3.65 1.42 -0.77
C ILE A 62 -4.97 2.21 -0.91
N ILE A 63 -6.08 1.53 -1.21
CA ILE A 63 -7.42 2.13 -1.29
C ILE A 63 -7.79 2.81 0.03
N ARG A 64 -7.56 2.14 1.17
CA ARG A 64 -7.83 2.72 2.50
C ARG A 64 -7.01 4.00 2.70
N ARG A 65 -5.70 3.94 2.46
CA ARG A 65 -4.79 5.10 2.63
C ARG A 65 -5.15 6.25 1.70
N ALA A 66 -5.53 5.96 0.45
CA ALA A 66 -5.97 6.98 -0.49
C ALA A 66 -7.21 7.72 0.01
N ARG A 67 -8.20 7.01 0.57
CA ARG A 67 -9.39 7.63 1.17
C ARG A 67 -9.03 8.51 2.37
N GLU A 68 -8.18 8.03 3.27
CA GLU A 68 -7.72 8.77 4.45
C GLU A 68 -6.92 10.04 4.09
N LEU A 69 -6.33 10.08 2.90
CA LEU A 69 -5.61 11.25 2.38
C LEU A 69 -6.46 12.16 1.49
N GLY A 70 -7.73 11.81 1.22
CA GLY A 70 -8.55 12.54 0.25
C GLY A 70 -8.12 12.36 -1.21
N LEU A 71 -7.37 11.30 -1.51
CA LEU A 71 -6.77 11.00 -2.82
C LEU A 71 -7.39 9.77 -3.49
N ALA A 72 -8.65 9.44 -3.15
CA ALA A 72 -9.34 8.26 -3.69
C ALA A 72 -9.43 8.25 -5.22
N SER A 73 -9.44 9.43 -5.86
CA SER A 73 -9.42 9.59 -7.32
C SER A 73 -8.16 9.08 -8.00
N MET A 74 -7.08 8.81 -7.27
CA MET A 74 -5.85 8.22 -7.81
C MET A 74 -5.93 6.70 -7.94
N ILE A 75 -6.93 6.06 -7.33
CA ILE A 75 -7.08 4.60 -7.41
C ILE A 75 -7.50 4.23 -8.84
N PRO A 76 -6.80 3.30 -9.51
CA PRO A 76 -7.21 2.82 -10.83
C PRO A 76 -8.63 2.28 -10.81
N ASP A 77 -9.45 2.62 -11.81
CA ASP A 77 -10.85 2.17 -11.86
C ASP A 77 -10.97 0.64 -11.97
N SER A 78 -9.95 -0.03 -12.51
CA SER A 78 -9.87 -1.49 -12.57
C SER A 78 -9.79 -2.16 -11.19
N TRP A 79 -9.66 -1.42 -10.08
CA TRP A 79 -9.63 -2.00 -8.74
C TRP A 79 -11.02 -1.92 -8.10
N ALA A 80 -11.49 -3.06 -7.58
CA ALA A 80 -12.67 -3.11 -6.73
C ALA A 80 -12.35 -2.69 -5.29
N SER A 81 -13.40 -2.32 -4.53
CA SER A 81 -13.23 -1.86 -3.14
C SER A 81 -12.67 -2.92 -2.18
N ASP A 82 -12.83 -4.21 -2.48
CA ASP A 82 -12.24 -5.29 -1.68
C ASP A 82 -10.75 -5.52 -2.00
N GLY A 83 -10.25 -4.88 -3.06
CA GLY A 83 -8.91 -5.05 -3.58
C GLY A 83 -8.82 -6.12 -4.68
N SER A 84 -9.91 -6.73 -5.15
CA SER A 84 -9.90 -7.51 -6.40
C SER A 84 -9.79 -6.61 -7.64
N LEU A 85 -9.55 -7.20 -8.81
CA LEU A 85 -9.65 -6.47 -10.09
C LEU A 85 -11.07 -6.61 -10.62
N LYS A 86 -11.62 -5.51 -11.15
CA LYS A 86 -12.82 -5.53 -11.98
C LYS A 86 -12.43 -6.17 -13.32
N GLY A 87 -13.22 -7.15 -13.76
CA GLY A 87 -13.07 -7.78 -15.08
C GLY A 87 -13.50 -6.86 -16.20
#